data_AF-A0A9N7N1S5-F1
#
_entry.id   AF-A0A9N7N1S5-F1
#
_cell.length_a   1.000
_cell.length_b   1.000
_cell.length_c   1.000
_cell.angle_alpha   90.00
_cell.angle_beta   90.00
_cell.angle_gamma   90.00
#
_symmetry.space_group_name_H-M   'P 1'
#
loop_
_entity.id
_entity.type
_entity.pdbx_description
1 polymer ?
#
loop_
_entity_poly.entity_id
_entity_poly.type
_entity_poly.pdbx_seq_one_letter_code
_entity_poly.pdbx_strand_id
1 'polypeptide(L)'
;AAVPSGASTGIYEALELRDGGSDYLGKGVSKAVNNVNTIIGPALVGKDPTDQTAIDNFMVQQLDGTQNEWGWCKQKLGANAILAVSLAVCKAGAAVLNIPLYKHIANLAGNKKIVLPVPAFNVINGGSHAGNKLAMQ
;
A
#
# COMPACT_ATOMS: atom_id res chain seq x y z
N ALA A 1 0.45 -7.12 7.15
CA ALA A 1 -0.18 -7.33 5.82
C ALA A 1 0.92 -7.47 4.78
N ALA A 2 0.62 -7.96 3.57
CA ALA A 2 1.57 -7.97 2.45
C ALA A 2 1.10 -6.96 1.39
N VAL A 3 2.04 -6.46 0.59
CA VAL A 3 1.79 -5.43 -0.43
C VAL A 3 2.24 -5.96 -1.79
N PRO A 4 1.45 -5.77 -2.87
CA PRO A 4 1.89 -6.10 -4.22
C PRO A 4 3.03 -5.18 -4.68
N SER A 5 3.76 -5.58 -5.72
CA SER A 5 4.73 -4.71 -6.38
C SER A 5 4.04 -3.53 -7.08
N GLY A 6 4.63 -2.35 -6.97
CA GLY A 6 4.24 -1.14 -7.73
C GLY A 6 5.33 -0.68 -8.68
N ALA A 7 5.41 0.63 -8.92
CA ALA A 7 6.46 1.27 -9.71
C ALA A 7 7.35 2.16 -8.84
N SER A 8 8.64 2.22 -9.17
CA SER A 8 9.66 2.99 -8.44
C SER A 8 10.11 4.28 -9.14
N THR A 9 9.55 4.61 -10.32
CA THR A 9 10.01 5.74 -11.16
C THR A 9 8.89 6.56 -11.80
N GLY A 10 7.62 6.34 -11.45
CA GLY A 10 6.48 7.07 -12.04
C GLY A 10 6.40 8.53 -11.55
N ILE A 11 6.06 9.47 -12.44
CA ILE A 11 5.93 10.90 -12.06
C ILE A 11 4.62 11.22 -11.34
N TYR A 12 3.58 10.41 -11.53
CA TYR A 12 2.25 10.62 -10.93
C TYR A 12 1.99 9.69 -9.74
N GLU A 13 2.64 8.53 -9.70
CA GLU A 13 2.35 7.48 -8.74
C GLU A 13 3.11 7.67 -7.42
N ALA A 14 2.61 7.03 -6.36
CA ALA A 14 3.40 6.88 -5.14
C ALA A 14 4.53 5.86 -5.37
N LEU A 15 5.73 6.19 -4.91
CA LEU A 15 6.94 5.45 -5.27
C LEU A 15 7.22 4.34 -4.27
N GLU A 16 7.32 3.09 -4.74
CA GLU A 16 7.85 2.03 -3.91
C GLU A 16 9.36 2.20 -3.67
N LEU A 17 9.83 1.85 -2.48
CA LEU A 17 11.25 1.91 -2.13
C LEU A 17 11.90 0.55 -2.37
N ARG A 18 12.85 0.54 -3.31
CA ARG A 18 13.72 -0.62 -3.63
C ARG A 18 15.15 -0.37 -3.15
N ASP A 19 15.84 -1.46 -2.86
CA ASP A 19 17.22 -1.43 -2.36
C ASP A 19 18.19 -0.97 -3.45
N GLY A 20 17.96 -1.37 -4.70
CA GLY A 20 18.97 -1.32 -5.75
C GLY A 20 20.07 -2.36 -5.52
N GLY A 21 21.20 -2.22 -6.21
CA GLY A 21 22.35 -3.12 -6.04
C GLY A 21 22.20 -4.49 -6.73
N SER A 22 23.05 -5.44 -6.33
CA SER A 22 23.13 -6.78 -6.93
C SER A 22 22.01 -7.72 -6.49
N ASP A 23 21.55 -7.57 -5.25
CA ASP A 23 20.68 -8.55 -4.63
C ASP A 23 19.27 -8.49 -5.24
N TYR A 24 18.71 -9.66 -5.53
CA TYR A 24 17.41 -9.79 -6.20
C TYR A 24 17.28 -8.94 -7.47
N LEU A 25 18.38 -8.76 -8.23
CA LEU A 25 18.42 -7.91 -9.42
C LEU A 25 18.02 -6.45 -9.10
N GLY A 26 18.43 -5.95 -7.94
CA GLY A 26 18.13 -4.61 -7.43
C GLY A 26 16.72 -4.45 -6.84
N LYS A 27 15.93 -5.53 -6.77
CA LYS A 27 14.52 -5.51 -6.35
C LYS A 27 14.30 -5.81 -4.86
N GLY A 28 15.38 -5.86 -4.07
CA GLY A 28 15.32 -5.95 -2.62
C GLY A 28 14.47 -4.83 -2.00
N VAL A 29 13.98 -5.05 -0.77
CA VAL A 29 13.12 -4.11 -0.03
C VAL A 29 13.55 -3.95 1.44
N SER A 30 14.79 -4.30 1.77
CA SER A 30 15.33 -4.18 3.13
C SER A 30 15.27 -2.75 3.66
N LYS A 31 15.44 -1.72 2.81
CA LYS A 31 15.26 -0.31 3.19
C LYS A 31 13.82 -0.02 3.65
N ALA A 32 12.83 -0.49 2.89
CA ALA A 32 11.42 -0.33 3.24
C ALA A 32 11.07 -1.05 4.55
N VAL A 33 11.57 -2.29 4.73
CA VAL A 33 11.42 -3.05 5.99
C VAL A 33 12.05 -2.31 7.16
N ASN A 34 13.26 -1.76 6.97
CA ASN A 34 13.94 -0.98 8.00
C ASN A 34 13.14 0.27 8.38
N ASN A 35 12.59 1.00 7.40
CA ASN A 35 11.74 2.16 7.66
C ASN A 35 10.49 1.79 8.50
N VAL A 36 9.88 0.63 8.25
CA VAL A 36 8.77 0.14 9.08
C VAL A 36 9.24 -0.09 10.51
N ASN A 37 10.34 -0.83 10.70
CA ASN A 37 10.78 -1.26 12.03
C ASN A 37 11.35 -0.13 12.89
N THR A 38 12.01 0.85 12.27
CA THR A 38 12.79 1.87 12.99
C THR A 38 12.12 3.24 13.04
N ILE A 39 11.20 3.54 12.12
CA ILE A 39 10.54 4.85 12.02
C ILE A 39 9.03 4.71 12.24
N ILE A 40 8.34 3.97 11.36
CA ILE A 40 6.87 3.94 11.37
C ILE A 40 6.35 3.23 12.61
N GLY A 41 6.83 2.01 12.89
CA GLY A 41 6.39 1.18 14.02
C GLY A 41 6.46 1.92 15.35
N PRO A 42 7.63 2.45 15.76
CA PRO A 42 7.76 3.24 16.98
C PRO A 42 6.84 4.46 17.03
N ALA A 43 6.64 5.15 15.90
CA ALA A 43 5.81 6.35 15.84
C ALA A 43 4.29 6.07 15.96
N LEU A 44 3.85 4.81 15.76
CA LEU A 44 2.45 4.42 15.86
C LEU A 44 2.09 3.76 17.20
N VAL A 45 3.06 3.48 18.07
CA VAL A 45 2.79 2.89 19.39
C VAL A 45 1.83 3.78 20.19
N GLY A 46 0.77 3.17 20.74
CA GLY A 46 -0.25 3.86 21.54
C GLY A 46 -1.34 4.57 20.74
N LYS A 47 -1.32 4.53 19.40
CA LYS A 47 -2.42 5.05 18.58
C LYS A 47 -3.56 4.03 18.44
N ASP A 48 -4.78 4.54 18.34
CA ASP A 48 -5.99 3.73 18.12
C ASP A 48 -6.04 3.24 16.66
N PRO A 49 -6.00 1.92 16.41
CA PRO A 49 -6.04 1.38 15.05
C PRO A 49 -7.38 1.56 14.35
N THR A 50 -8.43 2.01 15.04
CA THR A 50 -9.73 2.33 14.41
C THR A 50 -9.74 3.71 13.74
N ASP A 51 -8.80 4.59 14.07
CA ASP A 51 -8.63 5.91 13.45
C ASP A 51 -7.72 5.84 12.21
N GLN A 52 -8.21 5.12 11.20
CA GLN A 52 -7.48 4.84 9.96
C GLN A 52 -6.99 6.12 9.28
N THR A 53 -7.87 7.12 9.12
CA THR A 53 -7.56 8.37 8.42
C THR A 53 -6.49 9.16 9.15
N ALA A 54 -6.53 9.26 10.47
CA ALA A 54 -5.49 9.98 11.20
C ALA A 54 -4.13 9.28 11.10
N ILE A 55 -4.09 7.94 11.20
CA ILE A 55 -2.86 7.17 11.08
C ILE A 55 -2.25 7.29 9.67
N ASP A 56 -3.07 7.15 8.63
CA ASP A 56 -2.60 7.27 7.24
C ASP A 56 -2.08 8.69 6.95
N ASN A 57 -2.80 9.72 7.40
CA ASN A 57 -2.35 11.10 7.25
C ASN A 57 -1.07 11.37 8.04
N PHE A 58 -0.93 10.83 9.24
CA PHE A 58 0.29 10.96 10.03
C PHE A 58 1.49 10.35 9.31
N MET A 59 1.36 9.14 8.75
CA MET A 59 2.44 8.50 7.99
C MET A 59 2.81 9.30 6.73
N VAL A 60 1.81 9.72 5.95
CA VAL A 60 2.03 10.38 4.66
C VAL A 60 2.52 11.81 4.81
N GLN A 61 1.89 12.61 5.68
CA GLN A 61 2.12 14.04 5.76
C GLN A 61 3.23 14.40 6.74
N GLN A 62 3.38 13.65 7.85
CA GLN A 62 4.32 14.01 8.92
C GLN A 62 5.58 13.14 8.94
N LEU A 63 5.46 11.82 8.79
CA LEU A 63 6.63 10.94 8.82
C LEU A 63 7.40 10.94 7.49
N ASP A 64 6.67 10.79 6.39
CA ASP A 64 7.24 10.83 5.05
C ASP A 64 7.42 12.27 4.55
N GLY A 65 6.32 12.99 4.36
CA GLY A 65 6.30 14.41 3.98
C GLY A 65 6.74 14.72 2.55
N THR A 66 7.01 13.72 1.71
CA THR A 66 7.48 13.96 0.34
C THR A 66 6.33 14.19 -0.64
N GLN A 67 6.49 15.20 -1.49
CA GLN A 67 5.53 15.60 -2.50
C GLN A 67 6.19 15.74 -3.88
N ASN A 68 5.40 15.51 -4.93
CA ASN A 68 5.65 15.96 -6.29
C ASN A 68 4.58 17.00 -6.70
N GLU A 69 4.60 17.45 -7.95
CA GLU A 69 3.61 18.41 -8.49
C GLU A 69 2.15 17.93 -8.40
N TRP A 70 1.93 16.63 -8.17
CA TRP A 70 0.63 15.96 -8.18
C TRP A 70 0.18 15.49 -6.79
N GLY A 71 0.99 15.70 -5.75
CA GLY A 71 0.67 15.39 -4.35
C GLY A 71 1.70 14.50 -3.66
N TRP A 72 1.25 13.74 -2.65
CA TRP A 72 2.14 12.97 -1.77
C TRP A 72 2.72 11.73 -2.45
N CYS A 73 4.00 11.77 -2.81
CA CYS A 73 4.69 10.72 -3.56
C CYS A 73 5.29 9.61 -2.69
N LYS A 74 5.42 9.82 -1.38
CA LYS A 74 5.81 8.79 -0.39
C LYS A 74 7.21 8.20 -0.64
N GLN A 75 8.09 8.99 -1.25
CA GLN A 75 9.40 8.57 -1.73
C GLN A 75 10.39 8.27 -0.60
N LYS A 76 10.28 8.98 0.53
CA LYS A 76 11.25 8.87 1.63
C LYS A 76 11.11 7.56 2.39
N LEU A 77 9.89 7.21 2.78
CA LEU A 77 9.61 5.99 3.52
C LEU A 77 9.31 4.81 2.59
N GLY A 78 8.79 5.09 1.40
CA GLY A 78 8.34 4.10 0.42
C GLY A 78 6.85 3.84 0.54
N ALA A 79 6.14 3.94 -0.60
CA ALA A 79 4.71 3.64 -0.69
C ALA A 79 4.39 2.20 -0.24
N ASN A 80 5.29 1.26 -0.52
CA ASN A 80 5.22 -0.14 -0.08
C ASN A 80 5.31 -0.28 1.46
N ALA A 81 6.16 0.51 2.14
CA ALA A 81 6.23 0.51 3.60
C ALA A 81 4.95 1.08 4.23
N ILE A 82 4.51 2.25 3.74
CA ILE A 82 3.30 2.93 4.25
C ILE A 82 2.06 2.07 4.04
N LEU A 83 1.87 1.52 2.83
CA LEU A 83 0.70 0.69 2.52
C LEU A 83 0.68 -0.62 3.33
N ALA A 84 1.85 -1.22 3.60
CA ALA A 84 1.93 -2.43 4.42
C ALA A 84 1.41 -2.20 5.83
N VAL A 85 1.78 -1.06 6.43
CA VAL A 85 1.35 -0.65 7.77
C VAL A 85 -0.12 -0.23 7.74
N SER A 86 -0.54 0.59 6.77
CA SER A 86 -1.94 1.02 6.60
C SER A 86 -2.92 -0.17 6.54
N LEU A 87 -2.62 -1.19 5.73
CA LEU A 87 -3.42 -2.41 5.63
C LEU A 87 -3.39 -3.25 6.91
N ALA A 88 -2.27 -3.25 7.64
CA ALA A 88 -2.17 -3.95 8.92
C ALA A 88 -3.01 -3.26 10.01
N VAL A 89 -2.97 -1.93 10.06
CA VAL A 89 -3.79 -1.09 10.94
C VAL A 89 -5.27 -1.30 10.64
N CYS A 90 -5.68 -1.29 9.37
CA CYS A 90 -7.07 -1.54 8.98
C CYS A 90 -7.58 -2.92 9.45
N LYS A 91 -6.73 -3.96 9.36
CA LYS A 91 -7.06 -5.29 9.90
C LYS A 91 -7.17 -5.27 11.43
N ALA A 92 -6.29 -4.55 12.11
CA ALA A 92 -6.34 -4.38 13.56
C ALA A 92 -7.61 -3.62 13.99
N GLY A 93 -7.98 -2.53 13.31
CA GLY A 93 -9.21 -1.78 13.56
C GLY A 93 -10.47 -2.64 13.40
N ALA A 94 -10.53 -3.47 12.35
CA ALA A 94 -11.61 -4.44 12.18
C ALA A 94 -11.69 -5.44 13.34
N ALA A 95 -10.53 -5.93 13.81
CA ALA A 95 -10.45 -6.86 14.94
C ALA A 95 -10.87 -6.21 16.27
N VAL A 96 -10.46 -4.97 16.54
CA VAL A 96 -10.88 -4.20 17.73
C VAL A 96 -12.40 -4.04 17.76
N LEU A 97 -13.01 -3.75 16.61
CA LEU A 97 -14.46 -3.60 16.47
C LEU A 97 -15.21 -4.95 16.40
N ASN A 98 -14.49 -6.07 16.41
CA ASN A 98 -15.02 -7.42 16.25
C ASN A 98 -15.96 -7.57 15.03
N ILE A 99 -15.54 -7.01 13.90
CA ILE A 99 -16.27 -7.10 12.63
C ILE A 99 -15.36 -7.65 11.52
N PRO A 100 -15.94 -8.29 10.50
CA PRO A 100 -15.17 -8.68 9.32
C PRO A 100 -14.55 -7.46 8.63
N LEU A 101 -13.35 -7.64 8.05
CA LEU A 101 -12.59 -6.57 7.39
C LEU A 101 -13.40 -5.82 6.31
N TYR A 102 -14.18 -6.54 5.50
CA TYR A 102 -15.00 -5.91 4.44
C TYR A 102 -16.03 -4.92 5.03
N LYS A 103 -16.56 -5.21 6.23
CA LYS A 103 -17.53 -4.35 6.91
C LYS A 103 -16.83 -3.14 7.54
N HIS A 104 -15.63 -3.33 8.07
CA HIS A 104 -14.82 -2.21 8.56
C HIS A 104 -14.47 -1.23 7.43
N ILE A 105 -14.03 -1.73 6.27
CA ILE A 105 -13.78 -0.92 5.07
C ILE A 105 -15.06 -0.20 4.61
N ALA A 106 -16.21 -0.89 4.61
CA ALA A 106 -17.48 -0.27 4.27
C ALA A 106 -17.83 0.89 5.22
N ASN A 107 -17.62 0.72 6.53
CA ASN A 107 -17.83 1.77 7.53
C ASN A 107 -16.91 2.97 7.29
N LEU A 108 -15.61 2.74 7.06
CA LEU A 108 -14.64 3.80 6.75
C LEU A 108 -15.03 4.61 5.50
N ALA A 109 -15.60 3.94 4.50
CA ALA A 109 -16.08 4.57 3.27
C ALA A 109 -17.50 5.18 3.36
N GLY A 110 -18.18 5.06 4.50
CA GLY A 110 -19.58 5.51 4.64
C GLY A 110 -20.61 4.67 3.87
N ASN A 111 -20.24 3.46 3.44
CA ASN A 111 -21.08 2.58 2.64
C ASN A 111 -22.03 1.76 3.52
N LYS A 112 -23.34 2.02 3.41
CA LYS A 112 -24.37 1.29 4.16
C LYS A 112 -24.76 -0.06 3.55
N LYS A 113 -24.64 -0.20 2.23
CA LYS A 113 -25.03 -1.40 1.48
C LYS A 113 -23.80 -2.02 0.84
N ILE A 114 -23.58 -3.29 1.13
CA ILE A 114 -22.47 -4.07 0.58
C ILE A 114 -22.97 -4.84 -0.64
N VAL A 115 -22.15 -4.87 -1.69
CA VAL A 115 -22.46 -5.53 -2.95
C VAL A 115 -21.31 -6.46 -3.31
N LEU A 116 -21.62 -7.65 -3.80
CA LEU A 116 -20.60 -8.54 -4.36
C LEU A 116 -20.26 -8.08 -5.79
N PRO A 117 -18.97 -7.91 -6.13
CA PRO A 117 -18.58 -7.52 -7.47
C PRO A 117 -18.77 -8.66 -8.47
N VAL A 118 -19.02 -8.31 -9.72
CA VAL A 118 -18.91 -9.27 -10.82
C VAL A 118 -17.41 -9.56 -11.05
N PRO A 119 -16.97 -10.82 -11.00
CA PRO A 119 -15.56 -11.14 -11.20
C PRO A 119 -15.16 -11.01 -12.67
N ALA A 120 -14.04 -10.32 -12.93
CA ALA A 120 -13.39 -10.31 -14.24
C ALA A 120 -12.25 -11.32 -14.24
N PHE A 121 -12.46 -12.47 -14.88
CA PHE A 121 -11.45 -13.52 -14.98
C PHE A 121 -10.57 -13.28 -16.20
N ASN A 122 -9.27 -13.11 -15.95
CA ASN A 122 -8.30 -13.13 -17.03
C ASN A 122 -8.18 -14.57 -17.59
N VAL A 123 -8.37 -14.73 -18.89
CA VAL A 123 -8.42 -16.05 -19.56
C VAL A 123 -7.31 -16.26 -20.58
N ILE A 124 -6.87 -15.19 -21.25
CA ILE A 124 -5.85 -15.24 -22.30
C ILE A 124 -4.95 -14.01 -22.12
N ASN A 125 -3.64 -14.26 -22.06
CA ASN A 125 -2.63 -13.21 -22.01
C ASN A 125 -2.11 -12.87 -23.41
N GLY A 126 -1.87 -11.58 -23.66
CA GLY A 126 -1.06 -11.08 -24.76
C GLY A 126 -0.19 -9.91 -24.30
N GLY A 127 0.29 -9.10 -25.24
CA GLY A 127 1.15 -7.95 -24.97
C GLY A 127 2.42 -8.35 -24.21
N SER A 128 2.84 -7.52 -23.24
CA SER A 128 4.03 -7.78 -22.41
C SER A 128 3.86 -8.98 -21.47
N HIS A 129 2.67 -9.54 -21.34
CA HIS A 129 2.38 -10.70 -20.50
C HIS A 129 2.50 -12.03 -21.24
N ALA A 130 2.80 -12.04 -22.55
CA ALA A 130 3.01 -13.27 -23.31
C ALA A 130 4.02 -13.12 -24.45
N GLY A 131 4.84 -14.16 -24.68
CA GLY A 131 5.75 -14.23 -25.84
C GLY A 131 5.07 -14.58 -27.16
N ASN A 132 3.78 -14.27 -27.31
CA ASN A 132 2.98 -14.58 -28.50
C ASN A 132 2.78 -13.33 -29.38
N LYS A 133 2.02 -13.44 -30.48
CA LYS A 133 1.78 -12.32 -31.41
C LYS A 133 0.56 -11.46 -31.04
N LEU A 134 -0.17 -11.81 -29.98
CA LEU A 134 -1.36 -11.06 -29.59
C LEU A 134 -0.93 -9.74 -28.96
N ALA A 135 -1.27 -8.61 -29.60
CA ALA A 135 -0.82 -7.30 -29.15
C ALA A 135 -1.55 -6.78 -27.88
N MET A 136 -2.77 -7.27 -27.63
CA MET A 136 -3.60 -6.86 -26.50
C MET A 136 -3.14 -7.54 -25.21
N GLN A 137 -3.08 -6.80 -24.10
CA GLN A 137 -2.75 -7.31 -22.77
C GLN A 137 -4.01 -7.73 -22.01
#